data_AF-A0AA44S5X7-F1
#
_entry.id   AF-A0AA44S5X7-F1
#
_cell.length_a   1.000
_cell.length_b   1.000
_cell.length_c   1.000
_cell.angle_alpha   90.00
_cell.angle_beta   90.00
_cell.angle_gamma   90.00
#
_symmetry.space_group_name_H-M   'P 1'
#
loop_
_entity.id
_entity.type
_entity.pdbx_description
1 polymer ?
#
loop_
_entity_poly.entity_id
_entity_poly.type
_entity_poly.pdbx_seq_one_letter_code
_entity_poly.pdbx_strand_id
1 'polypeptide(L)'
;MVILELYQNDYSKDLVAFDSIEDGKAFVAQIPGYTLETEDGFEVEYFNPKNIPDYMEIIFNGNIVPLSRFMFDPGENVNIIWKEISNLSLKNDRVIEGYSKIDAYVVNNHEVKAYVETR
;
A
#
# COMPACT_ATOMS: atom_id res chain seq x y z
N MET A 1 7.23 1.54 -8.16
CA MET A 1 5.79 1.29 -8.17
C MET A 1 5.38 0.87 -6.78
N VAL A 2 4.29 1.43 -6.29
CA VAL A 2 3.72 1.14 -4.97
C VAL A 2 2.27 0.73 -5.16
N ILE A 3 1.79 -0.21 -4.36
CA ILE A 3 0.38 -0.58 -4.27
C ILE A 3 -0.18 0.04 -3.00
N LEU A 4 -1.34 0.69 -3.13
CA LEU A 4 -2.17 1.09 -2.00
C LEU A 4 -3.01 -0.10 -1.56
N GLU A 5 -2.78 -0.57 -0.34
CA GLU A 5 -3.68 -1.48 0.36
C GLU A 5 -4.53 -0.70 1.36
N LEU A 6 -5.83 -0.98 1.37
CA LEU A 6 -6.73 -0.60 2.44
C LEU A 6 -6.85 -1.77 3.41
N TYR A 7 -6.55 -1.52 4.69
CA TYR A 7 -6.58 -2.54 5.73
C TYR A 7 -7.50 -2.10 6.87
N GLN A 8 -8.45 -2.96 7.24
CA GLN A 8 -9.36 -2.72 8.36
C GLN A 8 -9.76 -4.07 8.98
N ASN A 9 -9.42 -4.27 10.25
CA ASN A 9 -9.63 -5.55 10.95
C ASN A 9 -9.01 -6.71 10.16
N ASP A 10 -9.78 -7.76 9.88
CA ASP A 10 -9.33 -8.91 9.07
C ASP A 10 -9.54 -8.72 7.56
N TYR A 11 -10.05 -7.55 7.15
CA TYR A 11 -10.26 -7.23 5.74
C TYR A 11 -9.08 -6.43 5.19
N SER A 12 -8.50 -6.91 4.10
CA SER A 12 -7.49 -6.18 3.33
C SER A 12 -7.83 -6.20 1.86
N LYS A 13 -7.54 -5.09 1.18
CA LYS A 13 -7.76 -4.93 -0.25
C LYS A 13 -6.66 -4.09 -0.88
N ASP A 14 -5.88 -4.73 -1.75
CA ASP A 14 -5.05 -4.01 -2.72
C ASP A 14 -5.99 -3.26 -3.69
N LEU A 15 -5.96 -1.93 -3.67
CA LEU A 15 -6.92 -1.09 -4.37
C LEU A 15 -6.39 -0.65 -5.75
N VAL A 16 -5.22 -0.01 -5.77
CA VAL A 16 -4.62 0.61 -6.96
C VAL A 16 -3.09 0.64 -6.83
N ALA A 17 -2.40 0.79 -7.96
CA ALA A 17 -0.95 0.96 -8.01
C ALA A 17 -0.58 2.34 -8.57
N PHE A 18 0.54 2.88 -8.10
CA PHE A 18 1.12 4.15 -8.52
C PHE A 18 2.58 3.97 -8.89
N ASP A 19 3.08 4.76 -9.84
CA ASP A 19 4.50 4.72 -10.22
C ASP A 19 5.41 5.20 -9.07
N SER A 20 4.94 6.19 -8.29
CA SER A 20 5.63 6.81 -7.17
C SER A 20 4.79 6.86 -5.89
N ILE A 21 5.43 7.00 -4.72
CA ILE A 21 4.73 7.16 -3.43
C ILE A 21 4.07 8.55 -3.33
N GLU A 22 4.64 9.55 -3.99
CA GLU A 22 4.13 10.91 -4.05
C GLU A 22 2.76 10.95 -4.74
N ASP A 23 2.60 10.22 -5.85
CA ASP A 23 1.31 10.06 -6.53
C ASP A 23 0.28 9.36 -5.64
N GLY A 24 0.71 8.32 -4.91
CA GLY A 24 -0.12 7.63 -3.94
C GLY A 24 -0.61 8.56 -2.82
N LYS A 25 0.30 9.35 -2.23
CA LYS A 25 -0.02 10.35 -1.20
C LYS A 25 -0.98 11.42 -1.72
N ALA A 26 -0.79 11.89 -2.95
CA ALA A 26 -1.70 12.84 -3.60
C ALA A 26 -3.10 12.24 -3.85
N PHE A 27 -3.18 10.93 -4.09
CA PHE A 27 -4.45 10.23 -4.22
C PHE A 27 -5.18 10.14 -2.87
N VAL A 28 -4.55 9.62 -1.81
CA VAL A 28 -5.21 9.42 -0.51
C VAL A 28 -5.55 10.71 0.21
N ALA A 29 -4.81 11.80 -0.05
CA ALA A 29 -5.13 13.14 0.48
C ALA A 29 -6.50 13.67 0.02
N GLN A 30 -7.11 13.08 -1.03
CA GLN A 30 -8.46 13.41 -1.48
C GLN A 30 -9.55 12.69 -0.68
N ILE A 31 -9.20 11.69 0.14
CA ILE A 31 -10.15 10.92 0.96
C ILE A 31 -10.55 11.76 2.19
N PRO A 32 -11.85 12.05 2.39
CA PRO A 32 -12.30 12.75 3.60
C PRO A 32 -11.93 11.99 4.88
N GLY A 33 -11.34 12.71 5.83
CA GLY A 33 -10.89 12.11 7.09
C GLY A 33 -9.54 11.39 7.02
N TYR A 34 -8.83 11.50 5.89
CA TYR A 34 -7.43 11.10 5.78
C TYR A 34 -6.56 11.82 6.82
N THR A 35 -5.71 11.05 7.48
CA THR A 35 -4.80 11.48 8.54
C THR A 35 -3.47 10.75 8.39
N LEU A 36 -2.38 11.49 8.56
CA LEU A 36 -1.02 10.97 8.71
C LEU A 36 -0.49 11.52 10.03
N GLU A 37 -0.18 10.64 10.97
CA GLU A 37 0.34 11.01 12.28
C GLU A 37 1.54 10.16 12.70
N THR A 38 2.22 10.58 13.75
CA THR A 38 3.38 9.86 14.30
C THR A 38 3.00 9.27 15.66
N GLU A 39 2.96 7.95 15.75
CA GLU A 39 2.69 7.20 16.99
C GLU A 39 3.93 6.35 17.34
N ASP A 40 4.44 6.49 18.57
CA ASP A 40 5.62 5.76 19.06
C ASP A 40 6.86 5.83 18.12
N GLY A 41 6.99 6.91 17.36
CA GLY A 41 8.08 7.13 16.40
C GLY A 41 7.86 6.51 15.02
N PHE A 42 6.68 5.96 14.76
CA PHE A 42 6.27 5.40 13.47
C PHE A 42 5.18 6.26 12.83
N GLU A 43 5.24 6.41 11.51
CA GLU A 43 4.16 7.05 10.76
C GLU A 43 2.98 6.07 10.64
N VAL A 44 1.80 6.53 11.03
CA VAL A 44 0.53 5.81 10.89
C VAL A 44 -0.36 6.63 9.96
N GLU A 45 -0.87 5.97 8.92
CA GLU A 45 -1.65 6.59 7.86
C GLU A 45 -3.01 5.90 7.76
N TYR A 46 -4.10 6.64 7.84
CA TYR A 46 -5.46 6.10 7.83
C TYR A 46 -6.51 7.12 7.42
N PHE A 47 -7.74 6.67 7.24
CA PHE A 47 -8.91 7.56 7.21
C PHE A 47 -10.06 7.01 8.04
N ASN A 48 -10.94 7.91 8.49
CA ASN A 48 -12.15 7.52 9.21
C ASN A 48 -13.34 7.34 8.23
N PRO A 49 -13.92 6.14 8.08
CA PRO A 49 -15.04 5.90 7.17
C PRO A 49 -16.27 6.76 7.46
N LYS A 50 -16.46 7.23 8.70
CA LYS A 50 -17.58 8.10 9.06
C LYS A 50 -17.55 9.43 8.30
N ASN A 51 -16.37 9.89 7.90
CA ASN A 51 -16.18 11.17 7.19
C ASN A 51 -16.40 11.03 5.68
N ILE A 52 -16.50 9.81 5.16
CA ILE A 52 -16.76 9.53 3.75
C ILE A 52 -18.29 9.54 3.51
N PRO A 53 -18.77 10.14 2.40
CA PRO A 53 -20.17 10.05 2.01
C PRO A 53 -20.60 8.61 1.65
N ASP A 54 -21.90 8.42 1.42
CA ASP A 54 -22.45 7.13 0.96
C ASP A 54 -21.78 6.65 -0.33
N TYR A 55 -21.40 7.57 -1.21
CA TYR A 55 -20.64 7.32 -2.43
C TYR A 55 -19.80 8.54 -2.80
N MET A 56 -18.58 8.32 -3.27
CA MET A 56 -17.73 9.32 -3.90
C MET A 56 -16.85 8.70 -4.97
N GLU A 57 -16.31 9.56 -5.82
CA GLU A 57 -15.34 9.21 -6.86
C GLU A 57 -14.08 10.03 -6.65
N ILE A 58 -12.93 9.35 -6.72
CA ILE A 58 -11.64 10.03 -6.84
C ILE A 58 -11.22 9.92 -8.30
N ILE A 59 -11.04 11.07 -8.94
CA ILE A 59 -10.57 11.15 -10.32
C ILE A 59 -9.07 11.37 -10.29
N PHE A 60 -8.30 10.39 -10.75
CA PHE A 60 -6.84 10.45 -10.75
C PHE A 60 -6.28 10.00 -12.10
N ASN A 61 -5.51 10.87 -12.76
CA ASN A 61 -4.97 10.66 -14.10
C ASN A 61 -6.03 10.16 -15.11
N GLY A 62 -7.25 10.72 -15.05
CA GLY A 62 -8.38 10.35 -15.91
C GLY A 62 -9.08 9.03 -15.54
N ASN A 63 -8.58 8.28 -14.56
CA ASN A 63 -9.24 7.09 -14.03
C ASN A 63 -10.21 7.47 -12.91
N ILE A 64 -11.30 6.73 -12.77
CA ILE A 64 -12.33 6.94 -11.75
C ILE A 64 -12.22 5.81 -10.73
N VAL A 65 -11.93 6.14 -9.47
CA VAL A 65 -11.91 5.18 -8.37
C VAL A 65 -13.14 5.39 -7.48
N PRO A 66 -14.09 4.45 -7.46
CA PRO A 66 -15.27 4.55 -6.60
C PRO A 66 -14.92 4.19 -5.16
N LEU A 67 -15.39 5.00 -4.22
CA LEU A 67 -15.38 4.71 -2.79
C LEU A 67 -16.78 4.90 -2.20
N SER A 68 -17.10 4.07 -1.23
CA SER A 68 -18.35 4.16 -0.48
C SER A 68 -18.06 3.88 0.98
N ARG A 69 -18.67 4.65 1.90
CA ARG A 69 -18.58 4.35 3.34
C ARG A 69 -19.03 2.92 3.68
N PHE A 70 -19.90 2.32 2.86
CA PHE A 70 -20.42 0.96 3.06
C PHE A 70 -19.39 -0.13 2.72
N MET A 71 -18.22 0.23 2.19
CA MET A 71 -17.10 -0.69 2.02
C MET A 71 -16.37 -1.01 3.32
N PHE A 72 -16.67 -0.29 4.40
CA PHE A 72 -15.90 -0.31 5.65
C PHE A 72 -16.80 -0.44 6.87
N ASP A 73 -16.23 -0.92 7.96
CA ASP A 73 -16.82 -0.81 9.29
C ASP A 73 -16.77 0.66 9.76
N PRO A 74 -17.88 1.29 10.15
CA PRO A 74 -17.90 2.67 10.62
C PRO A 74 -17.33 2.85 12.04
N GLY A 75 -17.10 1.77 12.79
CA GLY A 75 -16.56 1.76 14.15
C GLY A 75 -15.05 2.01 14.22
N GLU A 76 -14.33 1.64 13.17
CA GLU A 76 -12.86 1.57 13.14
C GLU A 76 -12.29 2.46 12.01
N ASN A 77 -11.03 2.87 12.14
CA ASN A 77 -10.31 3.53 11.04
C ASN A 77 -9.92 2.51 9.97
N VAL A 78 -9.70 2.99 8.74
CA VAL A 78 -9.12 2.19 7.65
C VAL A 78 -7.68 2.61 7.48
N ASN A 79 -6.76 1.69 7.74
CA ASN A 79 -5.34 1.91 7.59
C ASN A 79 -4.95 1.92 6.11
N ILE A 80 -4.04 2.82 5.77
CA ILE A 80 -3.41 2.93 4.46
C ILE A 80 -2.04 2.28 4.56
N ILE A 81 -1.85 1.21 3.79
CA ILE A 81 -0.59 0.47 3.73
C ILE A 81 0.01 0.61 2.35
N TRP A 82 1.26 1.08 2.28
CA TRP A 82 2.03 1.18 1.04
C TRP A 82 2.90 -0.05 0.86
N LYS A 83 2.62 -0.83 -0.20
CA LYS A 83 3.43 -2.00 -0.57
C LYS A 83 4.32 -1.66 -1.75
N GLU A 84 5.63 -1.67 -1.57
CA GLU A 84 6.56 -1.57 -2.69
C GLU A 84 6.51 -2.84 -3.54
N ILE A 85 6.41 -2.67 -4.86
CA ILE A 85 6.39 -3.79 -5.80
C ILE A 85 7.27 -3.51 -7.01
N SER A 86 8.05 -4.51 -7.41
CA SER A 86 8.90 -4.44 -8.59
C SER A 86 8.09 -4.52 -9.88
N ASN A 87 8.30 -3.58 -10.80
CA ASN A 87 7.64 -3.56 -12.11
C ASN A 87 8.50 -4.26 -13.17
N LEU A 88 8.19 -5.54 -13.44
CA LEU A 88 8.91 -6.35 -14.43
C LEU A 88 8.54 -6.05 -15.90
N SER A 89 7.56 -5.17 -16.14
CA SER A 89 7.29 -4.67 -17.50
C SER A 89 8.40 -3.71 -17.97
N LEU A 90 9.16 -3.14 -17.04
CA LEU A 90 10.32 -2.31 -17.32
C LEU A 90 11.59 -3.17 -17.24
N LYS A 91 12.37 -3.16 -18.32
CA LYS A 91 13.65 -3.87 -18.36
C LYS A 91 14.69 -3.10 -17.55
N ASN A 92 15.30 -3.73 -16.54
CA ASN A 92 16.37 -3.15 -15.74
C ASN A 92 17.59 -4.08 -15.52
N ASP A 93 17.54 -5.33 -16.01
CA ASP A 93 18.60 -6.35 -15.92
C ASP A 93 19.22 -6.53 -14.51
N ARG A 94 18.40 -6.34 -13.46
CA ARG A 94 18.80 -6.47 -12.05
C ARG A 94 17.94 -7.48 -11.32
N VAL A 95 18.45 -8.00 -10.21
CA VAL A 95 17.64 -8.73 -9.23
C VAL A 95 16.61 -7.76 -8.64
N ILE A 96 15.37 -8.21 -8.45
CA ILE A 96 14.31 -7.39 -7.85
C ILE A 96 14.67 -7.04 -6.40
N GLU A 97 14.30 -5.83 -5.97
CA GLU A 97 14.40 -5.45 -4.56
C GLU A 97 13.46 -6.29 -3.69
N GLY A 98 13.67 -6.21 -2.38
CA GLY A 98 12.91 -6.97 -1.39
C GLY A 98 13.65 -8.22 -0.90
N TYR A 99 12.89 -9.20 -0.43
CA TYR A 99 13.42 -10.36 0.26
C TYR A 99 12.67 -11.64 -0.09
N SER A 100 13.32 -12.77 0.18
CA SER A 100 12.78 -14.11 0.03
C SER A 100 12.90 -14.85 1.36
N LYS A 101 11.85 -15.59 1.74
CA LYS A 101 11.93 -16.52 2.87
C LYS A 101 12.60 -17.81 2.41
N ILE A 102 13.76 -18.12 2.97
CA ILE A 102 14.49 -19.36 2.75
C ILE A 102 14.56 -20.12 4.09
N ASP A 103 13.81 -21.21 4.18
CA ASP A 103 13.56 -21.97 5.43
C ASP A 103 13.00 -21.09 6.56
N ALA A 104 13.76 -20.94 7.65
CA ALA A 104 13.42 -20.13 8.81
C ALA A 104 13.88 -18.66 8.68
N TYR A 105 14.57 -18.29 7.61
CA TYR A 105 15.21 -16.97 7.46
C TYR A 105 14.59 -16.15 6.35
N VAL A 106 14.60 -14.83 6.52
CA VAL A 106 14.29 -13.84 5.50
C VAL A 106 15.61 -13.29 4.98
N VAL A 107 15.84 -13.42 3.67
CA VAL A 107 17.11 -13.09 3.01
C VAL A 107 16.83 -12.05 1.94
N ASN A 108 17.61 -10.96 1.89
CA ASN A 108 17.46 -9.97 0.84
C ASN A 108 17.69 -10.62 -0.53
N ASN A 109 16.90 -10.24 -1.52
CA ASN A 109 16.90 -10.89 -2.84
C ASN A 109 18.30 -10.87 -3.50
N HIS A 110 19.07 -9.80 -3.30
CA HIS A 110 20.44 -9.69 -3.83
C HIS A 110 21.44 -10.67 -3.20
N GLU A 111 21.14 -11.24 -2.02
CA GLU A 111 21.99 -12.18 -1.28
C GLU A 111 21.54 -13.63 -1.43
N VAL A 112 20.31 -13.87 -1.92
CA VAL A 112 19.69 -15.21 -1.98
C VAL A 112 20.60 -16.25 -2.64
N LYS A 113 21.23 -15.90 -3.77
CA LYS A 113 22.11 -16.83 -4.48
C LYS A 113 23.29 -17.27 -3.61
N ALA A 114 24.03 -16.32 -3.04
CA ALA A 114 25.19 -16.61 -2.20
C ALA A 114 24.78 -17.35 -0.92
N TYR A 115 23.63 -17.01 -0.36
CA TYR A 115 23.09 -17.66 0.83
C TYR A 115 22.73 -19.13 0.58
N VAL A 116 22.16 -19.46 -0.57
CA VAL A 116 21.80 -20.84 -0.92
C VAL A 116 23.04 -21.67 -1.29
N GLU A 117 24.02 -21.08 -1.98
CA GLU A 117 25.25 -21.78 -2.41
C GLU A 117 26.22 -22.10 -1.26
N THR A 118 26.05 -21.49 -0.09
CA THR A 118 26.91 -21.71 1.09
C THR A 118 26.33 -22.71 2.09
N ARG A 119 25.22 -23.37 1.74
CA ARG A 119 24.49 -24.33 2.57
C ARG A 119 24.77 -25.79 2.21
#